data_AF-A0A6I3EJV5-F1
#
_entry.id   AF-A0A6I3EJV5-F1
#
_cell.length_a   1.000
_cell.length_b   1.000
_cell.length_c   1.000
_cell.angle_alpha   90.00
_cell.angle_beta   90.00
_cell.angle_gamma   90.00
#
_symmetry.space_group_name_H-M   'P 1'
#
loop_
_entity.id
_entity.type
_entity.pdbx_description
1 polymer ?
#
loop_
_entity_poly.entity_id
_entity_poly.type
_entity_poly.pdbx_seq_one_letter_code
_entity_poly.pdbx_strand_id
1 'polypeptide(L)'
;AAVAALAKSPSSLRGIGHLRLHETDRLAALATELNALGGDVDEEESALHISPAPLHGGIFHTYDDHRLATAGAMLGLVVNGIQVENIATTKKTLPDFPGAWKAMLNG
;
A
#
# COMPACT_ATOMS: atom_id res chain seq x y z
N ALA A 1 -5.23 1.88 3.81
CA ALA A 1 -4.42 3.01 3.30
C ALA A 1 -4.52 3.13 1.77
N ALA A 2 -4.17 2.11 0.97
CA ALA A 2 -4.24 2.19 -0.51
C ALA A 2 -5.58 2.75 -1.06
N VAL A 3 -6.72 2.21 -0.61
CA VAL A 3 -8.05 2.72 -1.02
C VAL A 3 -8.28 4.17 -0.58
N ALA A 4 -7.81 4.54 0.61
CA ALA A 4 -7.93 5.90 1.14
C ALA A 4 -7.06 6.90 0.35
N ALA A 5 -5.88 6.49 -0.11
CA ALA A 5 -5.01 7.31 -0.95
C ALA A 5 -5.62 7.62 -2.34
N LEU A 6 -6.58 6.81 -2.77
CA LEU A 6 -7.34 7.00 -4.02
C LEU A 6 -8.69 7.70 -3.79
N ALA A 7 -9.01 8.08 -2.55
CA ALA A 7 -10.27 8.72 -2.21
C ALA A 7 -10.29 10.20 -2.64
N LYS A 8 -11.50 10.72 -2.91
CA LYS A 8 -11.71 12.14 -3.27
C LYS A 8 -11.82 13.08 -2.05
N SER A 9 -11.84 12.52 -0.84
CA SER A 9 -11.95 13.27 0.42
C SER A 9 -10.97 12.71 1.45
N PRO A 10 -10.53 13.51 2.43
CA PRO A 10 -9.62 13.06 3.47
C PRO A 10 -10.15 11.83 4.23
N SER A 11 -9.22 10.98 4.65
CA SER A 11 -9.47 9.76 5.42
C SER A 11 -8.56 9.73 6.64
N SER A 12 -9.05 9.16 7.74
CA SER A 12 -8.25 8.94 8.96
C SER A 12 -8.40 7.51 9.43
N LEU A 13 -7.27 6.81 9.53
CA LEU A 13 -7.18 5.46 10.10
C LEU A 13 -6.62 5.63 11.52
N ARG A 14 -7.42 5.41 12.56
CA ARG A 14 -7.03 5.66 13.96
C ARG A 14 -7.10 4.37 14.79
N GLY A 15 -6.39 4.33 15.92
CA GLY A 15 -6.38 3.18 16.84
C GLY A 15 -5.56 2.00 16.30
N ILE A 16 -4.63 2.26 15.39
CA ILE A 16 -3.87 1.25 14.65
C ILE A 16 -2.39 1.18 15.05
N GLY A 17 -2.00 1.78 16.18
CA GLY A 17 -0.61 1.81 16.64
C GLY A 17 0.02 0.43 16.85
N HIS A 18 -0.79 -0.59 17.14
CA HIS A 18 -0.31 -1.97 17.24
C HIS A 18 0.30 -2.51 15.93
N LEU A 19 -0.09 -1.97 14.76
CA LEU A 19 0.45 -2.37 13.46
C LEU A 19 1.93 -2.05 13.28
N ARG A 20 2.52 -1.22 14.16
CA ARG A 20 3.96 -0.95 14.19
C ARG A 20 4.80 -2.17 14.59
N LEU A 21 4.19 -3.11 15.32
CA LEU A 21 4.86 -4.31 15.86
C LEU A 21 4.71 -5.55 14.96
N HIS A 22 4.26 -5.36 13.73
CA HIS A 22 4.00 -6.45 12.78
C HIS A 22 5.27 -6.82 12.01
N GLU A 23 5.14 -7.48 10.85
CA GLU A 23 6.27 -7.85 10.00
C GLU A 23 7.22 -6.69 9.67
N THR A 24 6.67 -5.50 9.56
CA THR A 24 7.36 -4.21 9.49
C THR A 24 6.58 -3.20 10.33
N ASP A 25 7.15 -2.01 10.57
CA ASP A 25 6.33 -0.88 11.01
C ASP A 25 5.43 -0.45 9.84
N ARG A 26 4.21 -0.97 9.83
CA ARG A 26 3.26 -0.75 8.73
C ARG A 26 2.80 0.69 8.63
N LEU A 27 2.80 1.46 9.71
CA LEU A 27 2.41 2.87 9.66
C LEU A 27 3.50 3.64 8.93
N ALA A 28 4.75 3.48 9.38
CA ALA A 28 5.90 4.13 8.78
C ALA A 28 6.09 3.74 7.32
N ALA A 29 5.98 2.45 7.00
CA ALA A 29 6.12 1.96 5.65
C ALA A 29 5.00 2.46 4.72
N LEU A 30 3.72 2.46 5.18
CA LEU A 30 2.63 3.00 4.35
C LEU A 30 2.73 4.50 4.13
N ALA A 31 3.10 5.28 5.14
CA ALA A 31 3.30 6.72 5.00
C ALA A 31 4.45 7.02 4.04
N THR A 32 5.59 6.34 4.21
CA THR A 32 6.77 6.48 3.34
C THR A 32 6.44 6.18 1.89
N GLU A 33 5.88 5.00 1.60
CA GLU A 33 5.66 4.57 0.22
C GLU A 33 4.55 5.36 -0.48
N LEU A 34 3.49 5.75 0.23
CA LEU A 34 2.46 6.60 -0.36
C LEU A 34 2.98 8.00 -0.66
N ASN A 35 3.77 8.61 0.24
CA ASN A 35 4.36 9.93 0.01
C ASN A 35 5.43 9.89 -1.09
N ALA A 36 6.19 8.80 -1.22
CA ALA A 36 7.16 8.62 -2.31
C ALA A 36 6.49 8.56 -3.71
N LEU A 37 5.22 8.18 -3.77
CA LEU A 37 4.40 8.20 -4.98
C LEU A 37 3.62 9.52 -5.17
N GLY A 38 3.95 10.57 -4.40
CA GLY A 38 3.31 11.89 -4.48
C GLY A 38 2.06 12.04 -3.60
N GLY A 39 1.79 11.09 -2.71
CA GLY A 39 0.70 11.15 -1.75
C GLY A 39 0.89 12.23 -0.69
N ASP A 40 -0.19 12.45 0.07
CA ASP A 40 -0.22 13.33 1.24
C ASP A 40 -0.71 12.52 2.45
N VAL A 41 0.26 11.94 3.17
CA VAL A 41 0.03 11.09 4.33
C VAL A 41 0.84 11.60 5.52
N ASP A 42 0.12 12.03 6.55
CA ASP A 42 0.69 12.33 7.86
C ASP A 42 0.56 11.10 8.77
N GLU A 43 1.67 10.75 9.40
CA GLU A 43 1.77 9.64 10.33
C GLU A 43 1.80 10.15 11.78
N GLU A 44 0.99 9.53 12.63
CA GLU A 44 1.06 9.69 14.09
C GLU A 44 1.32 8.33 14.75
N GLU A 45 1.60 8.33 16.06
CA GLU A 45 1.90 7.12 16.83
C GLU A 45 0.86 6.00 16.63
N SER A 46 -0.42 6.33 16.52
CA SER A 46 -1.50 5.34 16.37
C SER A 46 -2.48 5.63 15.24
N ALA A 47 -2.09 6.50 14.30
CA ALA A 47 -2.96 6.91 13.21
C ALA A 47 -2.21 7.22 11.91
N LEU A 48 -2.95 7.15 10.80
CA LEU A 48 -2.57 7.73 9.51
C LEU A 48 -3.68 8.68 9.07
N HIS A 49 -3.30 9.90 8.71
CA HIS A 49 -4.16 10.91 8.08
C HIS A 49 -3.79 10.99 6.61
N ILE A 50 -4.74 10.70 5.73
CA ILE A 50 -4.51 10.60 4.29
C ILE A 50 -5.38 11.64 3.61
N SER A 51 -4.76 12.63 3.00
CA SER A 51 -5.42 13.67 2.22
C SER A 51 -5.38 13.32 0.72
N PRO A 52 -6.39 13.72 -0.07
CA PRO A 52 -6.37 13.49 -1.51
C PRO A 52 -5.22 14.26 -2.18
N ALA A 53 -4.35 13.54 -2.88
CA ALA A 53 -3.24 14.10 -3.64
C ALA A 53 -3.04 13.32 -4.95
N PRO A 54 -2.55 13.97 -6.03
CA PRO A 54 -2.28 13.27 -7.28
C PRO A 54 -1.08 12.34 -7.12
N LEU A 55 -1.31 11.04 -7.32
CA LEU A 55 -0.25 10.03 -7.29
C LEU A 55 0.43 9.89 -8.67
N HIS A 56 1.68 9.44 -8.66
CA HIS A 56 2.44 9.08 -9.85
C HIS A 56 3.03 7.66 -9.74
N GLY A 57 3.51 7.13 -10.86
CA GLY A 57 4.20 5.84 -10.90
C GLY A 57 5.54 5.87 -10.17
N GLY A 58 6.02 4.70 -9.77
CA GLY A 58 7.24 4.54 -8.96
C GLY A 58 7.36 3.13 -8.41
N ILE A 59 8.44 2.86 -7.68
CA ILE A 59 8.61 1.59 -6.96
C ILE A 59 7.87 1.68 -5.63
N PHE A 60 7.09 0.65 -5.30
CA PHE A 60 6.47 0.47 -3.99
C PHE A 60 7.17 -0.67 -3.27
N HIS A 61 7.97 -0.35 -2.26
CA HIS A 61 8.73 -1.29 -1.45
C HIS A 61 7.82 -2.04 -0.48
N THR A 62 8.10 -3.32 -0.28
CA THR A 62 7.19 -4.20 0.47
C THR A 62 7.70 -4.56 1.84
N TYR A 63 8.99 -4.37 2.11
CA TYR A 63 9.61 -4.69 3.40
C TYR A 63 9.35 -6.15 3.83
N ASP A 64 9.32 -7.05 2.84
CA ASP A 64 8.94 -8.46 2.99
C ASP A 64 7.54 -8.68 3.63
N ASP A 65 6.67 -7.68 3.59
CA ASP A 65 5.30 -7.76 4.10
C ASP A 65 4.28 -8.00 2.97
N HIS A 66 3.70 -9.21 2.99
CA HIS A 66 2.62 -9.62 2.08
C HIS A 66 1.47 -8.61 1.96
N ARG A 67 1.11 -7.90 3.03
CA ARG A 67 0.02 -6.92 2.99
C ARG A 67 0.41 -5.64 2.28
N LEU A 68 1.66 -5.19 2.45
CA LEU A 68 2.16 -4.04 1.69
C LEU A 68 2.26 -4.38 0.20
N ALA A 69 2.72 -5.58 -0.13
CA ALA A 69 2.74 -6.05 -1.52
C ALA A 69 1.34 -6.02 -2.17
N THR A 70 0.31 -6.50 -1.45
CA THR A 70 -1.08 -6.40 -1.95
C THR A 70 -1.57 -4.96 -2.05
N ALA A 71 -1.15 -4.07 -1.14
CA ALA A 71 -1.53 -2.65 -1.18
C ALA A 71 -0.94 -1.94 -2.41
N GLY A 72 0.34 -2.16 -2.72
CA GLY A 72 0.97 -1.64 -3.93
C GLY A 72 0.30 -2.15 -5.21
N ALA A 73 -0.08 -3.44 -5.25
CA ALA A 73 -0.78 -4.02 -6.39
C ALA A 73 -2.16 -3.37 -6.61
N MET A 74 -2.89 -3.07 -5.53
CA MET A 74 -4.16 -2.34 -5.60
C MET A 74 -4.00 -0.91 -6.13
N LEU A 75 -2.96 -0.19 -5.69
CA LEU A 75 -2.68 1.17 -6.19
C LEU A 75 -2.40 1.15 -7.70
N GLY A 76 -1.65 0.15 -8.18
CA GLY A 76 -1.31 -0.01 -9.59
C GLY A 76 -2.50 -0.26 -10.53
N LEU A 77 -3.70 -0.55 -10.00
CA LEU A 77 -4.92 -0.61 -10.80
C LEU A 77 -5.40 0.77 -11.29
N VAL A 78 -5.03 1.82 -10.57
CA VAL A 78 -5.50 3.20 -10.83
C VAL A 78 -4.36 4.11 -11.23
N VAL A 79 -3.18 3.92 -10.64
CA VAL A 79 -1.99 4.74 -10.90
C VAL A 79 -1.06 3.99 -11.83
N ASN A 80 -0.92 4.50 -13.05
CA ASN A 80 -0.04 3.93 -14.06
C ASN A 80 1.42 3.98 -13.62
N GLY A 81 2.16 2.90 -13.86
CA GLY A 81 3.62 2.84 -13.66
C GLY A 81 4.07 2.49 -12.24
N ILE A 82 3.18 2.05 -11.35
CA ILE A 82 3.58 1.47 -10.06
C ILE A 82 4.21 0.08 -10.29
N GLN A 83 5.38 -0.14 -9.69
CA GLN A 83 6.08 -1.42 -9.66
C GLN A 83 6.22 -1.89 -8.20
N VAL A 84 5.64 -3.05 -7.87
CA VAL A 84 5.71 -3.59 -6.51
C VAL A 84 6.97 -4.43 -6.34
N GLU A 85 7.82 -4.06 -5.38
CA GLU A 85 9.02 -4.81 -5.03
C GLU A 85 8.65 -6.17 -4.41
N ASN A 86 9.37 -7.23 -4.80
CA ASN A 86 9.26 -8.54 -4.16
C ASN A 86 7.80 -9.05 -4.01
N ILE A 87 7.01 -9.00 -5.10
CA ILE A 87 5.60 -9.47 -5.07
C ILE A 87 5.44 -10.91 -4.55
N ALA A 88 6.50 -11.72 -4.61
CA ALA A 88 6.54 -13.09 -4.09
C ALA A 88 6.33 -13.18 -2.57
N THR A 89 6.53 -12.12 -1.79
CA THR A 89 6.24 -12.12 -0.34
C THR A 89 4.77 -12.45 -0.03
N THR A 90 3.86 -12.16 -0.96
CA THR A 90 2.43 -12.54 -0.87
C THR A 90 2.20 -14.03 -0.62
N LYS A 91 3.14 -14.90 -1.03
CA LYS A 91 3.11 -16.36 -0.82
C LYS A 91 2.91 -16.75 0.65
N LYS A 92 3.27 -15.88 1.61
CA LYS A 92 3.08 -16.11 3.04
C LYS A 92 1.64 -16.47 3.40
N THR A 93 0.65 -15.87 2.72
CA THR A 93 -0.77 -16.12 2.99
C THR A 93 -1.58 -16.45 1.74
N LEU A 94 -1.12 -16.05 0.54
CA LEU A 94 -1.76 -16.38 -0.72
C LEU A 94 -0.72 -16.91 -1.72
N PRO A 95 -0.54 -18.25 -1.81
CA PRO A 95 0.59 -18.87 -2.51
C PRO A 95 0.79 -18.44 -3.97
N ASP A 96 -0.29 -18.19 -4.72
CA ASP A 96 -0.25 -17.74 -6.11
C ASP A 96 -1.04 -16.43 -6.31
N PHE A 97 -0.77 -15.44 -5.47
CA PHE A 97 -1.32 -14.09 -5.68
C PHE A 97 -1.04 -13.54 -7.09
N PRO A 98 0.19 -13.63 -7.65
CA PRO A 98 0.46 -13.07 -8.97
C PRO A 98 -0.36 -13.75 -10.09
N GLY A 99 -0.55 -15.08 -10.03
CA GLY A 99 -1.37 -15.81 -10.98
C GLY A 99 -2.84 -15.43 -10.87
N ALA A 100 -3.40 -15.43 -9.66
CA ALA A 100 -4.78 -15.02 -9.41
C ALA A 100 -5.05 -13.56 -9.84
N TRP A 101 -4.11 -12.66 -9.57
CA TRP A 101 -4.21 -11.26 -9.98
C TRP A 101 -4.21 -11.09 -11.50
N LYS A 102 -3.33 -11.80 -12.21
CA LYS A 102 -3.30 -11.80 -13.68
C LYS A 102 -4.59 -12.38 -14.27
N ALA A 103 -5.12 -13.46 -13.70
CA ALA A 103 -6.38 -14.04 -14.15
C ALA A 103 -7.54 -13.05 -14.00
N MET A 104 -7.62 -12.35 -12.86
CA MET A 104 -8.62 -11.30 -12.62
C MET A 104 -8.54 -10.17 -13.67
N LEU A 105 -7.34 -9.76 -14.08
CA LEU A 105 -7.15 -8.70 -15.08
C LEU A 105 -7.46 -9.16 -16.51
N ASN A 106 -7.32 -10.45 -16.79
CA ASN A 106 -7.43 -10.98 -18.15
C ASN A 106 -8.84 -11.43 -18.55
N GLY A 107 -9.77 -11.59 -17.59
CA GLY A 107 -11.19 -11.88 -17.85
C GLY A 107 -11.44 -13.21 -18.54
#